data_AF-X0ZN40-F1
#
_entry.id   AF-X0ZN40-F1
#
_cell.length_a   1.000
_cell.length_b   1.000
_cell.length_c   1.000
_cell.angle_alpha   90.00
_cell.angle_beta   90.00
_cell.angle_gamma   90.00
#
_symmetry.space_group_name_H-M   'P 1'
#
loop_
_entity.id
_entity.type
_entity.pdbx_description
1 polymer ?
#
loop_
_entity_poly.entity_id
_entity_poly.type
_entity_poly.pdbx_seq_one_letter_code
_entity_poly.pdbx_strand_id
1 'polypeptide(L)'
;MDNYSIVYEKYMLKGAEISHPASAHNIFLNIWVEGGLLALLSFTGIVVITFVKGFRLIRSFSGLARAVAIASFSALLGILIHNQVDCTLYSMHVGPVFWLLVGMIIYGDKFSIKQGQFS
;
A
#
# COMPACT_ATOMS: atom_id res chain seq x y z
N MET A 1 -16.08 -1.64 -5.35
CA MET A 1 -16.15 -1.59 -3.88
C MET A 1 -17.61 -1.70 -3.52
N ASP A 2 -18.00 -2.52 -2.54
CA ASP A 2 -19.40 -2.85 -2.11
C ASP A 2 -19.90 -4.30 -2.32
N ASN A 3 -19.04 -5.31 -2.47
CA ASN A 3 -19.51 -6.70 -2.40
C ASN A 3 -20.22 -7.01 -1.07
N TYR A 4 -19.74 -6.42 0.04
CA TYR A 4 -20.38 -6.55 1.34
C TYR A 4 -21.79 -6.00 1.33
N SER A 5 -22.00 -4.77 0.85
CA SER A 5 -23.30 -4.10 0.85
C SER A 5 -24.35 -4.87 0.05
N ILE A 6 -23.94 -5.51 -1.05
CA ILE A 6 -24.80 -6.37 -1.89
C ILE A 6 -25.20 -7.66 -1.17
N VAL A 7 -24.28 -8.26 -0.41
CA VAL A 7 -24.53 -9.56 0.25
C VAL A 7 -25.21 -9.37 1.60
N TYR A 8 -24.89 -8.31 2.32
CA TYR A 8 -25.38 -8.03 3.68
C TYR A 8 -26.89 -7.90 3.73
N GLU A 9 -27.53 -7.38 2.66
CA GLU A 9 -28.99 -7.28 2.55
C GLU A 9 -29.70 -8.62 2.81
N LYS A 10 -29.08 -9.76 2.45
CA LYS A 10 -29.63 -11.11 2.69
C LYS A 10 -29.65 -11.54 4.15
N TYR A 11 -28.86 -10.89 4.99
CA TYR A 11 -28.65 -11.24 6.40
C TYR A 11 -29.19 -10.17 7.36
N MET A 12 -29.84 -9.13 6.82
CA MET A 12 -30.42 -8.05 7.62
C MET A 12 -31.63 -8.53 8.44
N LEU A 13 -31.71 -8.08 9.68
CA LEU A 13 -32.89 -8.25 10.52
C LEU A 13 -34.06 -7.45 9.92
N LYS A 14 -35.29 -7.99 10.00
CA LYS A 14 -36.49 -7.28 9.55
C LYS A 14 -36.59 -5.92 10.24
N GLY A 15 -36.62 -4.85 9.45
CA GLY A 15 -36.73 -3.47 9.93
C GLY A 15 -35.41 -2.74 10.20
N ALA A 16 -34.25 -3.38 9.93
CA ALA A 16 -32.98 -2.68 9.93
C ALA A 16 -32.87 -1.78 8.69
N GLU A 17 -32.42 -0.54 8.85
CA GLU A 17 -32.07 0.36 7.75
C GLU A 17 -30.55 0.42 7.61
N ILE A 18 -30.04 0.40 6.39
CA ILE A 18 -28.60 0.62 6.13
C ILE A 18 -28.34 2.11 6.18
N SER A 19 -27.98 2.62 7.36
CA SER A 19 -27.62 4.04 7.54
C SER A 19 -26.28 4.35 6.84
N HIS A 20 -25.33 3.40 6.91
CA HIS A 20 -24.04 3.45 6.23
C HIS A 20 -23.58 2.02 5.88
N PRO A 21 -23.15 1.75 4.63
CA PRO A 21 -22.56 0.46 4.29
C PRO A 21 -21.31 0.25 5.13
N ALA A 22 -21.29 -0.84 5.92
CA ALA A 22 -20.14 -1.17 6.76
C ALA A 22 -18.99 -1.61 5.84
N SER A 23 -17.95 -0.77 5.75
CA SER A 23 -16.69 -1.14 5.09
C SER A 23 -15.63 -1.39 6.14
N ALA A 24 -14.66 -2.24 5.82
CA ALA A 24 -13.50 -2.42 6.67
C ALA A 24 -12.65 -1.15 6.59
N HIS A 25 -12.46 -0.46 7.72
CA HIS A 25 -11.51 0.65 7.84
C HIS A 25 -10.07 0.13 7.98
N ASN A 26 -9.68 -0.82 7.14
CA ASN A 26 -8.33 -1.37 7.08
C ASN A 26 -8.12 -1.92 5.68
N ILE A 27 -7.11 -1.42 4.97
CA ILE A 27 -6.90 -1.75 3.56
C ILE A 27 -6.67 -3.25 3.32
N PHE A 28 -6.01 -3.95 4.24
CA PHE A 28 -5.71 -5.37 4.10
C PHE A 28 -6.98 -6.20 4.26
N LEU A 29 -7.80 -5.87 5.25
CA LEU A 29 -9.10 -6.51 5.46
C LEU A 29 -10.05 -6.20 4.30
N ASN A 30 -10.05 -4.97 3.80
CA ASN A 30 -10.88 -4.57 2.67
C ASN A 30 -10.50 -5.35 1.40
N ILE A 31 -9.20 -5.39 1.06
CA ILE A 31 -8.70 -6.17 -0.08
C ILE A 31 -9.03 -7.65 0.07
N TRP A 32 -8.94 -8.20 1.29
CA TRP A 32 -9.26 -9.59 1.54
C TRP A 32 -10.74 -9.90 1.34
N VAL A 33 -11.64 -9.08 1.89
CA VAL A 33 -13.09 -9.28 1.76
C VAL A 33 -13.56 -9.06 0.31
N GLU A 34 -13.00 -8.08 -0.40
CA GLU A 34 -13.43 -7.76 -1.76
C GLU A 34 -12.81 -8.68 -2.83
N GLY A 35 -11.52 -9.00 -2.69
CA GLY A 35 -10.74 -9.75 -3.69
C GLY A 35 -10.35 -11.17 -3.29
N GLY A 36 -10.69 -11.60 -2.07
CA GLY A 36 -10.36 -12.92 -1.55
C GLY A 36 -8.88 -13.09 -1.18
N LEU A 37 -8.51 -14.33 -0.87
CA LEU A 37 -7.17 -14.67 -0.38
C LEU A 37 -6.06 -14.34 -1.39
N LEU A 38 -6.32 -14.56 -2.68
CA LEU A 38 -5.33 -14.28 -3.73
C LEU A 38 -4.98 -12.78 -3.80
N ALA A 39 -5.98 -11.90 -3.70
CA ALA A 39 -5.76 -10.46 -3.69
C ALA A 39 -4.96 -10.02 -2.45
N LEU A 40 -5.31 -10.56 -1.28
CA LEU A 40 -4.59 -10.32 -0.03
C LEU A 40 -3.11 -10.73 -0.14
N LEU A 41 -2.84 -11.93 -0.64
CA LEU A 41 -1.47 -12.44 -0.80
C LEU A 41 -0.68 -11.61 -1.81
N SER A 42 -1.31 -11.20 -2.92
CA SER A 42 -0.67 -10.38 -3.95
C SER A 42 -0.29 -8.99 -3.40
N PHE A 43 -1.22 -8.33 -2.70
CA PHE A 43 -0.98 -7.02 -2.10
C PHE A 43 0.09 -7.10 -1.00
N THR A 44 -0.04 -8.06 -0.09
CA THR A 44 0.95 -8.30 0.96
C THR A 44 2.33 -8.61 0.38
N GLY A 45 2.39 -9.40 -0.70
CA GLY A 45 3.63 -9.69 -1.42
C GLY A 45 4.31 -8.43 -1.95
N ILE A 46 3.55 -7.52 -2.58
CA ILE A 46 4.07 -6.23 -3.05
C ILE A 46 4.63 -5.41 -1.87
N VAL A 47 3.90 -5.33 -0.76
CA VAL A 47 4.34 -4.60 0.45
C VAL A 47 5.65 -5.20 0.98
N VAL A 48 5.74 -6.51 1.15
CA VAL A 48 6.94 -7.19 1.66
C VAL A 48 8.15 -7.00 0.73
N ILE A 49 7.97 -7.18 -0.58
CA ILE A 49 9.04 -6.98 -1.56
C ILE A 49 9.55 -5.53 -1.50
N THR A 50 8.64 -4.57 -1.45
CA THR A 50 8.97 -3.14 -1.36
C THR A 50 9.72 -2.86 -0.05
N PHE A 51 9.33 -3.49 1.06
CA PHE A 51 10.01 -3.32 2.33
C PHE A 51 11.45 -3.83 2.31
N VAL A 52 11.64 -5.06 1.83
CA VAL A 52 12.96 -5.69 1.73
C VAL A 52 13.87 -4.87 0.83
N LYS A 53 13.37 -4.40 -0.33
CA LYS A 53 14.14 -3.54 -1.24
C LYS A 53 14.44 -2.17 -0.62
N GLY A 54 13.47 -1.53 0.03
CA GLY A 54 13.65 -0.24 0.70
C GLY A 54 14.75 -0.29 1.76
N PHE A 55 14.72 -1.30 2.63
CA PHE A 55 15.79 -1.52 3.61
C PHE A 55 17.15 -1.75 2.95
N ARG A 56 17.20 -2.51 1.85
CA ARG A 56 18.44 -2.73 1.10
C ARG A 56 19.00 -1.42 0.54
N LEU A 57 18.16 -0.59 -0.08
CA LEU A 57 18.56 0.72 -0.65
C LEU A 57 19.14 1.65 0.41
N ILE A 58 18.49 1.74 1.57
CA ILE A 58 18.95 2.57 2.69
C ILE A 58 20.34 2.14 3.20
N ARG A 59 20.65 0.84 3.12
CA ARG A 59 21.95 0.29 3.53
C ARG A 59 23.01 0.40 2.44
N SER A 60 22.62 0.36 1.16
CA SER A 60 23.56 0.39 0.03
C SER A 60 23.94 1.80 -0.43
N PHE A 61 23.07 2.79 -0.24
CA PHE A 61 23.31 4.15 -0.73
C PHE A 61 24.01 5.03 0.32
N SER A 62 24.66 6.09 -0.17
CA SER A 62 25.27 7.15 0.62
C SER A 62 24.79 8.53 0.15
N GLY A 63 25.06 9.57 0.94
CA GLY A 63 24.73 10.96 0.59
C GLY A 63 23.24 11.21 0.30
N LEU A 64 22.97 12.01 -0.73
CA LEU A 64 21.61 12.41 -1.12
C LEU A 64 20.75 11.21 -1.51
N ALA A 65 21.30 10.22 -2.22
CA ALA A 65 20.56 9.03 -2.63
C ALA A 65 20.04 8.24 -1.42
N ARG A 66 20.84 8.14 -0.35
CA ARG A 66 20.41 7.53 0.91
C ARG A 66 19.30 8.33 1.58
N ALA A 67 19.41 9.66 1.61
CA ALA A 67 18.39 10.53 2.18
C ALA A 67 17.05 10.37 1.46
N VAL A 68 17.05 10.31 0.12
CA VAL A 68 15.86 10.04 -0.70
C VAL A 68 15.28 8.65 -0.43
N ALA A 69 16.13 7.63 -0.30
CA ALA A 69 15.67 6.28 0.04
C ALA A 69 15.00 6.23 1.42
N ILE A 70 15.59 6.88 2.43
CA ILE A 70 15.01 6.97 3.78
C ILE A 70 13.68 7.73 3.74
N ALA A 71 13.62 8.89 3.08
CA ALA A 71 12.41 9.68 2.98
C ALA A 71 11.27 8.91 2.29
N SER A 72 11.57 8.27 1.16
CA SER A 72 10.59 7.47 0.40
C SER A 72 10.08 6.28 1.23
N PHE A 73 10.97 5.61 1.94
CA PHE A 73 10.63 4.48 2.80
C PHE A 73 9.78 4.89 4.00
N SER A 74 10.13 5.99 4.68
CA SER A 74 9.35 6.54 5.80
C SER A 74 7.97 7.00 5.36
N ALA A 75 7.85 7.64 4.19
CA ALA A 75 6.56 8.04 3.63
C ALA A 75 5.66 6.83 3.33
N LEU A 76 6.23 5.78 2.71
CA LEU A 76 5.52 4.53 2.45
C LEU A 76 5.03 3.88 3.75
N LEU A 77 5.89 3.85 4.78
CA LEU A 77 5.54 3.29 6.09
C LEU A 77 4.40 4.08 6.74
N GLY A 78 4.45 5.42 6.69
CA GLY A 78 3.37 6.28 7.20
C GLY A 78 2.03 6.00 6.52
N ILE A 79 2.01 5.89 5.19
CA ILE A 79 0.80 5.54 4.43
C ILE A 79 0.26 4.17 4.87
N LEU A 80 1.12 3.16 5.01
CA LEU A 80 0.69 1.80 5.37
C LEU A 80 0.19 1.69 6.81
N ILE A 81 0.79 2.41 7.75
CA ILE A 81 0.32 2.48 9.14
C ILE A 81 -1.05 3.15 9.18
N HIS A 82 -1.21 4.28 8.49
CA HIS A 82 -2.49 4.96 8.41
C HIS A 82 -3.57 4.08 7.76
N ASN A 83 -3.20 3.30 6.75
CA ASN A 83 -4.11 2.36 6.10
C ASN A 83 -4.49 1.12 6.95
N GLN A 84 -3.97 0.98 8.18
CA GLN A 84 -4.47 -0.01 9.14
C GLN A 84 -5.80 0.39 9.77
N VAL A 85 -6.10 1.69 9.78
CA VAL A 85 -7.32 2.26 10.40
C VAL A 85 -8.16 3.06 9.41
N ASP A 86 -7.74 3.12 8.14
CA ASP A 86 -8.49 3.74 7.06
C ASP A 86 -8.14 3.07 5.71
N CYS A 87 -8.92 3.35 4.68
CA CYS A 87 -8.74 2.82 3.32
C CYS A 87 -8.37 3.94 2.33
N THR A 88 -7.53 4.89 2.77
CA THR A 88 -7.11 6.04 1.97
C THR A 88 -6.37 5.68 0.70
N LEU A 89 -5.83 4.47 0.59
CA LEU A 89 -5.18 3.97 -0.63
C LEU A 89 -6.10 4.03 -1.87
N TYR A 90 -7.42 3.93 -1.69
CA TYR A 90 -8.38 4.05 -2.79
C TYR A 90 -8.69 5.50 -3.19
N SER A 91 -8.23 6.48 -2.41
CA SER A 91 -8.41 7.89 -2.76
C SER A 91 -7.56 8.27 -3.97
N MET A 92 -8.06 9.21 -4.78
CA MET A 92 -7.35 9.73 -5.95
C MET A 92 -6.04 10.47 -5.59
N HIS A 93 -5.87 10.86 -4.32
CA HIS A 93 -4.69 11.60 -3.88
C HIS A 93 -3.60 10.68 -3.33
N VAL A 94 -3.96 9.73 -2.45
CA VAL A 94 -2.98 8.88 -1.75
C VAL A 94 -2.58 7.67 -2.59
N GLY A 95 -3.52 7.08 -3.34
CA GLY A 95 -3.27 5.90 -4.18
C GLY A 95 -2.12 6.10 -5.16
N PRO A 96 -2.12 7.15 -5.99
CA PRO A 96 -1.03 7.41 -6.93
C PRO A 96 0.32 7.65 -6.24
N VAL A 97 0.33 8.36 -5.10
CA VAL A 97 1.55 8.61 -4.32
C VAL A 97 2.13 7.30 -3.78
N PHE A 98 1.29 6.41 -3.27
CA PHE A 98 1.72 5.08 -2.84
C PHE A 98 2.39 4.31 -3.97
N TRP A 99 1.76 4.22 -5.15
CA TRP A 99 2.33 3.48 -6.28
C TRP A 99 3.62 4.10 -6.82
N LEU A 100 3.72 5.43 -6.80
CA LEU A 100 4.95 6.14 -7.13
C LEU A 100 6.09 5.76 -6.17
N LEU A 101 5.84 5.77 -4.85
CA LEU A 101 6.82 5.39 -3.83
C LEU A 101 7.26 3.92 -3.98
N VAL A 102 6.31 3.02 -4.23
CA VAL A 102 6.58 1.60 -4.52
C VAL A 102 7.49 1.48 -5.75
N GLY A 103 7.16 2.17 -6.85
CA GLY A 103 7.97 2.18 -8.07
C GLY A 103 9.39 2.71 -7.82
N MET A 104 9.52 3.84 -7.13
CA MET A 104 10.82 4.42 -6.78
C MET A 104 11.69 3.45 -5.97
N ILE A 105 11.11 2.75 -4.98
CA ILE A 105 11.84 1.80 -4.15
C ILE A 105 12.19 0.52 -4.92
N ILE A 106 11.29 0.03 -5.78
CA ILE A 106 11.54 -1.20 -6.55
C ILE A 106 12.66 -1.00 -7.58
N TYR A 107 12.72 0.17 -8.21
CA TYR A 107 13.70 0.51 -9.25
C TYR A 107 14.90 1.32 -8.77
N GLY A 108 14.95 1.70 -7.48
CA GLY A 108 15.98 2.56 -6.94
C GLY A 108 17.40 2.02 -7.15
N ASP A 109 17.58 0.70 -7.09
CA ASP A 109 18.88 0.02 -7.28
C ASP A 109 19.46 0.26 -8.69
N LYS A 110 18.61 0.26 -9.73
CA LYS A 110 19.03 0.53 -11.11
C LYS A 110 19.50 1.95 -11.33
N PHE A 111 18.97 2.93 -10.58
CA PHE A 111 19.43 4.32 -10.68
C PHE A 111 20.84 4.51 -10.13
N SER A 112 21.23 3.76 -9.09
CA SER A 112 22.59 3.81 -8.54
C SER A 112 23.64 3.16 -9.43
N ILE A 113 23.29 2.07 -10.14
CA ILE A 113 24.21 1.40 -11.08
C ILE A 113 24.64 2.36 -12.22
N LYS A 114 23.75 3.25 -12.67
CA LYS A 114 24.09 4.23 -13.71
C LYS A 114 25.04 5.33 -13.23
N GLN A 115 24.97 5.77 -11.97
CA GLN A 115 25.84 6.85 -11.49
C GLN A 115 27.31 6.40 -11.31
N GLY A 116 27.55 5.11 -11.04
CA GLY A 116 28.91 4.55 -10.95
C GLY A 116 29.61 4.33 -12.30
N GLN A 117 28.91 4.47 -13.44
CA GLN A 117 29.51 4.29 -14.78
C GLN A 117 29.94 5.62 -15.45
N PHE A 118 29.63 6.76 -14.83
CA PHE A 118 30.01 8.09 -15.32
C PHE A 118 30.96 8.82 -14.34
N SER A 119 31.56 8.10 -13.40
CA SER A 119 32.55 8.58 -12.43
C SER A 119 33.92 8.03 -12.75
#